data_AF-A0A0C2N9Q7-F1
#
_entry.id   AF-A0A0C2N9Q7-F1
#
_cell.length_a   1.000
_cell.length_b   1.000
_cell.length_c   1.000
_cell.angle_alpha   90.00
_cell.angle_beta   90.00
_cell.angle_gamma   90.00
#
_symmetry.space_group_name_H-M   'P 1'
#
loop_
_entity.id
_entity.type
_entity.pdbx_description
1 polymer ?
#
loop_
_entity_poly.entity_id
_entity_poly.type
_entity_poly.pdbx_seq_one_letter_code
_entity_poly.pdbx_strand_id
1 'polypeptide(L)'
;MGDLELLDSLSRTTVWLADGIFKIVPTHYFQLYSIHFTYSGPVNPAAVYCLLPNKTKDVYDRMLIEIIRLVPTCTAWIILTDFEISMFSFHEEFPSATISGCYFHLW
;
A
#
# COMPACT_ATOMS: atom_id res chain seq x y z
N MET A 1 6.19 -9.97 -12.41
CA MET A 1 5.60 -9.18 -13.49
C MET A 1 4.15 -8.99 -13.10
N GLY A 2 3.85 -7.84 -12.49
CA GLY A 2 2.50 -7.52 -12.02
C GLY A 2 1.56 -7.27 -13.19
N ASP A 3 0.26 -7.32 -12.93
CA ASP A 3 -0.76 -6.96 -13.90
C ASP A 3 -0.69 -5.44 -14.16
N LEU A 4 -0.34 -5.06 -15.38
CA LEU A 4 -0.23 -3.66 -15.78
C LEU A 4 -1.57 -2.94 -15.66
N GLU A 5 -2.70 -3.63 -15.79
CA GLU A 5 -4.04 -3.05 -15.64
C GLU A 5 -4.32 -2.68 -14.18
N LEU A 6 -3.85 -3.48 -13.23
CA LEU A 6 -4.00 -3.19 -11.80
C LEU A 6 -3.10 -2.03 -11.37
N LEU A 7 -1.88 -1.95 -11.91
CA LEU A 7 -0.97 -0.81 -11.66
C LEU A 7 -1.51 0.48 -12.28
N ASP A 8 -2.01 0.43 -13.52
CA ASP A 8 -2.65 1.58 -14.16
C ASP A 8 -3.88 2.03 -13.35
N SER A 9 -4.71 1.09 -12.88
CA SER A 9 -5.85 1.39 -12.02
C SER A 9 -5.43 2.06 -10.70
N LEU A 10 -4.42 1.52 -10.01
CA LEU A 10 -3.85 2.10 -8.79
C LEU A 10 -3.37 3.54 -9.02
N SER A 11 -2.73 3.81 -10.17
CA SER A 11 -2.21 5.13 -10.53
C SER A 11 -3.32 6.18 -10.74
N ARG A 12 -4.48 5.76 -11.24
CA ARG A 12 -5.61 6.66 -11.55
C ARG A 12 -6.54 6.89 -10.36
N THR A 13 -6.56 5.96 -9.41
CA THR A 13 -7.40 6.08 -8.22
C THR A 13 -6.80 7.02 -7.18
N THR A 14 -7.68 7.77 -6.54
CA THR A 14 -7.32 8.74 -5.50
C THR A 14 -7.36 8.16 -4.09
N VAL A 15 -7.87 6.94 -3.91
CA VAL A 15 -7.97 6.28 -2.61
C VAL A 15 -7.17 4.99 -2.63
N TRP A 16 -6.14 4.94 -1.79
CA TRP A 16 -5.30 3.76 -1.56
C TRP A 16 -5.64 3.16 -0.20
N LEU A 17 -5.72 1.83 -0.17
CA LEU A 17 -5.92 1.05 1.05
C LEU A 17 -4.71 0.14 1.22
N ALA A 18 -3.95 0.32 2.28
CA ALA A 18 -2.70 -0.38 2.51
C ALA A 18 -2.78 -1.18 3.82
N ASP A 19 -2.45 -2.46 3.78
CA ASP A 19 -2.67 -3.38 4.90
C ASP A 19 -1.51 -4.35 5.08
N GLY A 20 -1.12 -4.59 6.34
CA GLY A 20 -0.10 -5.56 6.71
C GLY A 20 -0.70 -6.84 7.28
N ILE A 21 -0.58 -7.96 6.57
CA ILE A 21 -1.01 -9.29 7.04
C ILE A 21 0.18 -10.09 7.59
N PHE A 22 0.03 -10.57 8.83
CA PHE A 22 1.07 -11.32 9.57
C PHE A 22 0.90 -12.84 9.50
N LYS A 23 -0.34 -13.32 9.31
CA LYS A 23 -0.70 -14.72 9.56
C LYS A 23 -0.17 -15.69 8.49
N ILE A 24 0.24 -15.19 7.32
CA ILE A 24 0.58 -16.00 6.15
C ILE A 24 1.85 -15.44 5.49
N VAL A 25 3.00 -15.62 6.13
CA VAL A 25 4.30 -15.26 5.55
C VAL A 25 5.31 -16.38 5.66
N PRO A 26 6.15 -16.61 4.63
CA PRO A 26 7.28 -17.54 4.74
C PRO A 26 8.22 -17.13 5.87
N THR A 27 8.96 -18.09 6.43
CA THR A 27 9.80 -17.94 7.64
C THR A 27 10.80 -16.78 7.59
N HIS A 28 11.15 -16.29 6.40
CA HIS A 28 12.12 -15.19 6.21
C HIS A 28 11.50 -13.80 6.17
N TYR A 29 10.17 -13.68 6.21
CA TYR A 29 9.47 -12.40 6.14
C TYR A 29 8.63 -12.16 7.38
N PHE A 30 8.53 -10.89 7.77
CA PHE A 30 7.77 -10.50 8.95
C PHE A 30 6.30 -10.24 8.61
N GLN A 31 6.03 -9.73 7.40
CA GLN A 31 4.67 -9.40 6.97
C GLN A 31 4.54 -9.40 5.44
N LEU A 32 3.34 -9.72 4.99
CA LEU A 32 2.89 -9.46 3.63
C LEU A 32 2.16 -8.12 3.68
N TYR A 33 2.63 -7.15 2.92
CA TYR A 33 2.02 -5.83 2.84
C TYR A 33 1.35 -5.66 1.49
N SER A 34 0.05 -5.38 1.45
CA SER A 34 -0.70 -5.21 0.21
C SER A 34 -1.18 -3.77 0.04
N ILE A 35 -1.17 -3.29 -1.19
CA ILE A 35 -1.78 -2.00 -1.56
C ILE A 35 -2.92 -2.29 -2.54
N HIS A 36 -4.09 -1.80 -2.15
CA HIS A 36 -5.34 -1.90 -2.89
C HIS A 36 -5.81 -0.51 -3.30
N PHE A 37 -6.72 -0.49 -4.28
CA PHE A 37 -7.40 0.72 -4.71
C PHE A 37 -8.91 0.55 -4.63
N THR A 38 -9.63 1.67 -4.46
CA THR A 38 -11.09 1.65 -4.55
C THR A 38 -11.53 1.41 -5.98
N TYR A 39 -12.39 0.42 -6.18
CA TYR A 39 -13.02 0.13 -7.46
C TYR A 39 -14.54 0.28 -7.33
N SER A 40 -15.24 0.53 -8.45
CA SER A 40 -16.70 0.75 -8.45
C SER A 40 -17.52 -0.50 -8.05
N GLY A 41 -16.86 -1.64 -7.84
CA GLY A 41 -17.47 -2.90 -7.43
C GLY A 41 -17.42 -3.17 -5.93
N PRO A 42 -17.91 -4.33 -5.48
CA PRO A 42 -17.95 -4.69 -4.06
C PRO A 42 -16.58 -5.04 -3.46
N VAL A 43 -15.53 -5.11 -4.29
CA VAL A 43 -14.19 -5.57 -3.91
C VAL A 43 -13.18 -4.49 -4.27
N ASN A 44 -12.24 -4.25 -3.35
CA ASN A 44 -11.07 -3.40 -3.58
C ASN A 44 -9.89 -4.29 -4.03
N PRO A 45 -9.51 -4.30 -5.32
CA PRO A 45 -8.47 -5.18 -5.82
C PRO A 45 -7.09 -4.79 -5.26
N ALA A 46 -6.24 -5.78 -4.99
CA ALA A 46 -4.84 -5.55 -4.68
C ALA A 46 -4.06 -5.31 -5.97
N ALA A 47 -3.35 -4.20 -6.06
CA ALA A 47 -2.44 -3.93 -7.16
C ALA A 47 -1.03 -4.48 -6.89
N VAL A 48 -0.59 -4.43 -5.64
CA VAL A 48 0.77 -4.82 -5.25
C VAL A 48 0.77 -5.60 -3.94
N TYR A 49 1.63 -6.62 -3.89
CA TYR A 49 1.96 -7.38 -2.70
C TYR A 49 3.47 -7.30 -2.45
N CYS A 50 3.86 -6.93 -1.24
CA CYS A 50 5.25 -6.75 -0.81
C CYS A 50 5.56 -7.66 0.36
N LEU A 51 6.58 -8.51 0.23
CA LEU A 51 7.09 -9.31 1.33
C LEU A 51 8.16 -8.51 2.08
N LEU A 52 7.84 -8.06 3.30
CA LEU A 52 8.71 -7.18 4.06
C LEU A 52 9.46 -7.97 5.15
N PRO A 53 10.79 -7.78 5.28
CA PRO A 53 11.62 -8.53 6.24
C PRO A 53 11.47 -8.06 7.69
N ASN A 54 10.96 -6.85 7.92
CA ASN A 54 10.68 -6.29 9.24
C ASN A 54 9.70 -5.09 9.12
N LYS A 55 9.49 -4.35 10.21
CA LYS A 55 8.56 -3.22 10.32
C LYS A 55 9.25 -1.87 10.54
N THR A 56 10.47 -1.69 10.05
CA THR A 56 11.17 -0.41 10.21
C THR A 56 10.68 0.60 9.17
N LYS A 57 10.76 1.89 9.50
CA LYS A 57 10.43 2.98 8.58
C LYS A 57 11.22 2.86 7.27
N ASP A 58 12.54 2.59 7.35
CA ASP A 58 13.40 2.38 6.18
C ASP A 58 12.87 1.31 5.21
N VAL A 59 12.31 0.21 5.71
CA VAL A 59 11.75 -0.84 4.85
C VAL A 59 10.47 -0.36 4.16
N TYR A 60 9.62 0.39 4.85
CA TYR A 60 8.43 0.98 4.24
C TYR A 60 8.78 2.09 3.24
N ASP A 61 9.75 2.95 3.54
CA ASP A 61 10.23 4.00 2.64
C ASP A 61 10.73 3.38 1.33
N ARG A 62 11.61 2.37 1.43
CA ARG A 62 12.11 1.65 0.25
C ARG A 62 10.99 0.97 -0.54
N MET A 63 10.04 0.34 0.15
CA MET A 63 8.87 -0.26 -0.49
C MET A 63 8.08 0.78 -1.28
N LEU A 64 7.77 1.93 -0.67
CA LEU A 64 6.99 2.99 -1.32
C LEU A 64 7.73 3.59 -2.52
N ILE A 65 9.03 3.82 -2.41
CA ILE A 65 9.86 4.30 -3.53
C ILE A 65 9.74 3.36 -4.73
N GLU A 66 9.84 2.05 -4.52
CA GLU A 66 9.70 1.08 -5.63
C GLU A 66 8.28 1.06 -6.19
N ILE A 67 7.24 1.22 -5.36
CA ILE A 67 5.85 1.30 -5.83
C ILE A 67 5.62 2.57 -6.65
N ILE A 68 6.08 3.73 -6.19
CA ILE A 68 5.95 5.01 -6.89
C ILE A 68 6.69 4.96 -8.24
N ARG A 69 7.82 4.26 -8.33
CA ARG A 69 8.49 4.01 -9.62
C ARG A 69 7.64 3.20 -10.60
N LEU A 70 6.80 2.28 -10.10
CA LEU A 70 5.87 1.51 -10.93
C LEU A 70 4.64 2.32 -11.34
N VAL A 71 4.21 3.29 -10.52
CA VAL A 71 3.05 4.16 -10.77
C VAL A 71 3.42 5.65 -10.63
N PRO A 72 4.30 6.18 -11.50
CA PRO A 72 4.87 7.53 -11.34
C PRO A 72 3.85 8.67 -11.48
N THR A 73 2.70 8.38 -12.08
CA THR A 73 1.59 9.32 -12.25
C THR A 73 0.52 9.18 -11.17
N CYS A 74 0.80 8.47 -10.07
CA CYS A 74 -0.19 8.26 -9.02
C CYS A 74 -0.64 9.58 -8.37
N THR A 75 -1.93 9.64 -8.02
CA THR A 75 -2.57 10.82 -7.42
C THR A 75 -3.33 10.45 -6.15
N ALA A 76 -2.72 9.59 -5.33
CA ALA A 76 -3.31 9.18 -4.06
C ALA A 76 -3.55 10.41 -3.17
N TRP A 77 -4.83 10.69 -2.89
CA TRP A 77 -5.29 11.78 -2.04
C TRP A 77 -5.77 11.31 -0.68
N ILE A 78 -6.24 10.06 -0.60
CA ILE A 78 -6.67 9.44 0.64
C ILE A 78 -5.91 8.11 0.75
N ILE A 79 -5.22 7.92 1.87
CA ILE A 79 -4.48 6.70 2.16
C ILE A 79 -4.96 6.17 3.50
N LEU A 80 -5.57 4.99 3.49
CA LEU A 80 -5.95 4.28 4.71
C LEU A 80 -4.91 3.19 4.99
N THR A 81 -4.23 3.26 6.14
CA THR A 81 -3.19 2.30 6.52
C THR A 81 -3.29 1.87 7.98
N ASP A 82 -2.96 0.62 8.28
CA ASP A 82 -3.13 -0.05 9.57
C ASP A 82 -1.97 0.16 10.57
N PHE A 83 -0.82 0.71 10.13
CA PHE A 83 0.39 0.77 10.96
C PHE A 83 0.97 2.18 11.11
N GLU A 84 1.21 2.63 12.35
CA GLU A 84 1.75 3.96 12.63
C GLU A 84 3.09 4.22 11.92
N ILE A 85 3.95 3.19 11.77
CA ILE A 85 5.26 3.38 11.12
C ILE A 85 5.11 3.52 9.59
N SER A 86 4.24 2.73 8.95
CA SER A 86 4.00 2.91 7.50
C SER A 86 3.34 4.26 7.24
N MET A 87 2.50 4.74 8.16
CA MET A 87 1.89 6.05 8.10
C MET A 87 2.92 7.18 7.98
N PHE A 88 4.02 7.12 8.74
CA PHE A 88 5.11 8.11 8.60
C PHE A 88 5.75 8.07 7.20
N SER A 89 5.97 6.89 6.63
CA SER A 89 6.50 6.75 5.28
C SER A 89 5.55 7.32 4.23
N PHE A 90 4.25 7.04 4.34
CA PHE A 90 3.25 7.65 3.45
C PHE A 90 3.16 9.17 3.61
N HIS A 91 3.31 9.71 4.83
CA HIS A 91 3.32 11.17 5.04
C HIS A 91 4.48 11.86 4.33
N GLU A 92 5.64 11.22 4.25
CA GLU A 92 6.80 11.78 3.56
C GLU A 92 6.65 11.70 2.03
N GLU A 93 6.18 10.58 1.51
CA GLU A 93 6.04 10.36 0.06
C GLU A 93 4.78 11.05 -0.53
N PHE A 94 3.71 11.20 0.25
CA PHE A 94 2.43 11.81 -0.14
C PHE A 94 2.05 12.95 0.81
N PRO A 95 2.82 14.05 0.87
CA PRO A 95 2.62 15.12 1.86
C PRO A 95 1.29 15.87 1.71
N SER A 96 0.65 15.77 0.53
CA SER A 96 -0.67 16.38 0.27
C SER A 96 -1.84 15.41 0.51
N ALA A 97 -1.58 14.13 0.75
CA ALA A 97 -2.62 13.15 0.99
C ALA A 97 -3.17 13.25 2.43
N THR A 98 -4.46 12.98 2.59
CA THR A 98 -5.05 12.70 3.89
C THR A 98 -4.76 11.26 4.25
N ILE A 99 -4.03 11.06 5.33
CA ILE A 99 -3.61 9.73 5.79
C ILE A 99 -4.33 9.42 7.10
N SER A 100 -4.94 8.26 7.17
CA SER A 100 -5.72 7.84 8.34
C SER A 100 -5.56 6.35 8.61
N GLY A 101 -5.89 5.96 9.85
CA GLY A 101 -5.93 4.57 10.26
C GLY A 101 -6.96 3.79 9.45
N CYS A 102 -6.57 2.65 8.89
CA CYS A 102 -7.51 1.71 8.30
C CYS A 102 -8.28 1.00 9.42
N TYR A 103 -9.59 1.23 9.54
CA TYR A 103 -10.47 0.49 10.45
C TYR A 103 -10.93 -0.86 9.86
N PHE A 104 -10.59 -1.14 8.60
CA PHE A 104 -10.95 -2.38 7.93
C PHE A 104 -9.82 -3.40 8.14
N HIS A 105 -10.05 -4.37 9.03
CA HIS A 105 -9.49 -5.70 8.76
C HIS A 105 -10.16 -6.14 7.46
N LEU A 106 -9.44 -6.15 6.35
CA LEU A 106 -9.95 -6.63 5.06
C LEU A 106 -10.32 -8.11 5.24
N TRP A 107 -11.61 -8.41 5.26
CA TRP A 107 -12.18 -9.77 5.22
C TRP A 107 -12.80 -10.00 3.85
#